data_AF-A0A964N4W2-F1
#
_entry.id   AF-A0A964N4W2-F1
#
_cell.length_a   1.000
_cell.length_b   1.000
_cell.length_c   1.000
_cell.angle_alpha   90.00
_cell.angle_beta   90.00
_cell.angle_gamma   90.00
#
_symmetry.space_group_name_H-M   'P 1'
#
loop_
_entity.id
_entity.type
_entity.pdbx_description
1 polymer ?
#
loop_
_entity_poly.entity_id
_entity_poly.type
_entity_poly.pdbx_seq_one_letter_code
_entity_poly.pdbx_strand_id
1 'polypeptide(L)'
;MSTNFQFDLATETPELKELRAEVRGFLMDEIKADTFSPDGGEARGFNKDFSRRVGARGWIGMAWPKKYGGGERSYMERYVVTEEMRAYGAPTRGHFTADRQSGPVLIRYAQEHIKQKILPGIISGDLTFCIGLSEPNSGSDVFAASTRATKVDGGWLINGTKIWTSNAHESDYCIALLRTSAATPENRRHGLSQFLVPLKTTKGIDIRPIINLTGSHEFNEVVYNDAFLPDDHLIGEKDMAWRQATAELAYERSGPERWLETFSVLNAFMRIVGRTPDDRVAEGIGREIANMATLRRMSLSIAGMLQAGKLPNDESAIVKDLGTNFEQALPNRVRLLAPSAASPERANDVSFEDVLKFNTLIAPKLTIQGGTREVLRGIIARGLGLR
;
A
#
# COMPACT_ATOMS: atom_id res chain seq x y z
N MET A 1 32.40 -11.83 -6.75
CA MET A 1 31.43 -11.65 -7.84
C MET A 1 30.72 -10.34 -7.59
N SER A 2 30.74 -9.40 -8.53
CA SER A 2 30.05 -8.11 -8.37
C SER A 2 28.55 -8.36 -8.43
N THR A 3 27.89 -8.35 -7.27
CA THR A 3 26.43 -8.34 -7.16
C THR A 3 25.95 -6.95 -7.51
N ASN A 4 25.80 -6.67 -8.81
CA ASN A 4 25.19 -5.43 -9.27
C ASN A 4 23.67 -5.61 -9.29
N PHE A 5 22.96 -4.75 -8.56
CA PHE A 5 21.51 -4.59 -8.71
C PHE A 5 21.18 -4.25 -10.15
N GLN A 6 20.16 -4.90 -10.71
CA GLN A 6 19.82 -4.75 -12.13
C GLN A 6 18.42 -4.20 -12.31
N PHE A 7 18.33 -2.98 -12.87
CA PHE A 7 17.08 -2.37 -13.29
C PHE A 7 16.96 -2.44 -14.81
N ASP A 8 16.18 -3.41 -15.32
CA ASP A 8 15.86 -3.51 -16.74
C ASP A 8 14.97 -2.35 -17.18
N LEU A 9 15.38 -1.57 -18.17
CA LEU A 9 14.59 -0.43 -18.64
C LEU A 9 13.26 -0.90 -19.23
N ALA A 10 12.16 -0.35 -18.70
CA ALA A 10 10.82 -0.50 -19.26
C ALA A 10 10.34 0.84 -19.82
N THR A 11 9.67 0.80 -20.98
CA THR A 11 9.08 1.99 -21.61
C THR A 11 7.58 1.78 -21.81
N GLU A 12 6.82 2.88 -21.78
CA GLU A 12 5.38 2.82 -22.05
C GLU A 12 5.12 2.58 -23.53
N THR A 13 4.40 1.49 -23.82
CA THR A 13 3.87 1.20 -25.14
C THR A 13 2.71 2.15 -25.47
N PRO A 14 2.30 2.26 -26.75
CA PRO A 14 1.11 3.04 -27.13
C PRO A 14 -0.15 2.65 -26.35
N GLU A 15 -0.36 1.35 -26.12
CA GLU A 15 -1.53 0.82 -25.40
C GLU A 15 -1.54 1.27 -23.93
N LEU A 16 -0.36 1.34 -23.30
CA LEU A 16 -0.23 1.87 -21.93
C LEU A 16 -0.54 3.37 -21.87
N LYS A 17 -0.19 4.13 -22.92
CA LYS A 17 -0.51 5.57 -23.01
C LYS A 17 -2.01 5.79 -23.22
N GLU A 18 -2.67 4.95 -24.02
CA GLU A 18 -4.12 4.98 -24.20
C GLU A 18 -4.86 4.67 -22.88
N LEU A 19 -4.45 3.61 -22.18
CA LEU A 19 -4.98 3.28 -20.86
C LEU A 19 -4.79 4.44 -19.87
N ARG A 20 -3.61 5.07 -19.88
CA ARG A 20 -3.34 6.25 -19.04
C ARG A 20 -4.32 7.39 -19.34
N ALA A 21 -4.60 7.66 -20.61
CA ALA A 21 -5.58 8.67 -20.99
C ALA A 21 -7.00 8.32 -20.52
N GLU A 22 -7.39 7.04 -20.60
CA GLU A 22 -8.67 6.55 -20.10
C GLU A 22 -8.81 6.74 -18.58
N VAL A 23 -7.77 6.37 -17.81
CA VAL A 23 -7.75 6.52 -16.35
C VAL A 23 -7.81 8.00 -15.95
N ARG A 24 -7.08 8.87 -16.65
CA ARG A 24 -7.17 10.33 -16.44
C ARG A 24 -8.55 10.88 -16.72
N GLY A 25 -9.18 10.44 -17.81
CA GLY A 25 -10.56 10.83 -18.14
C GLY A 25 -11.53 10.47 -17.02
N PHE A 26 -11.48 9.22 -16.55
CA PHE A 26 -12.27 8.77 -15.39
C PHE A 26 -12.02 9.62 -14.13
N LEU A 27 -10.76 9.86 -13.77
CA LEU A 27 -10.41 10.64 -12.59
C LEU A 27 -10.88 12.09 -12.68
N MET A 28 -10.77 12.70 -13.87
CA MET A 28 -11.29 14.05 -14.10
C MET A 28 -12.82 14.11 -13.98
N ASP A 29 -13.53 13.10 -14.46
CA ASP A 29 -15.00 13.06 -14.36
C ASP A 29 -15.45 12.85 -12.91
N GLU A 30 -14.74 12.03 -12.14
CA GLU A 30 -14.95 11.85 -10.70
C GLU A 30 -14.72 13.16 -9.91
N ILE A 31 -13.65 13.90 -10.22
CA ILE A 31 -13.37 15.22 -9.62
C ILE A 31 -14.45 16.23 -10.00
N LYS A 32 -14.89 16.29 -11.27
CA LYS A 32 -15.98 17.18 -11.70
C LYS A 32 -17.31 16.85 -11.03
N ALA A 33 -17.52 15.57 -10.70
CA ALA A 33 -18.68 15.10 -9.96
C ALA A 33 -18.53 15.23 -8.43
N ASP A 34 -17.46 15.89 -7.96
CA ASP A 34 -17.16 16.14 -6.55
C ASP A 34 -17.10 14.85 -5.69
N THR A 35 -16.67 13.73 -6.30
CA THR A 35 -16.56 12.47 -5.56
C THR A 35 -15.29 12.39 -4.73
N PHE A 36 -14.28 13.18 -5.08
CA PHE A 36 -13.09 13.45 -4.28
C PHE A 36 -12.37 14.73 -4.74
N SER A 37 -11.55 15.31 -3.85
CA SER A 37 -10.66 16.43 -4.16
C SER A 37 -9.18 15.97 -4.12
N PRO A 38 -8.37 16.21 -5.16
CA PRO A 38 -6.94 15.84 -5.20
C PRO A 38 -6.08 16.43 -4.08
N ASP A 39 -6.50 17.59 -3.58
CA ASP A 39 -5.75 18.40 -2.60
C ASP A 39 -6.38 18.38 -1.21
N GLY A 40 -7.50 17.69 -1.01
CA GLY A 40 -8.12 17.56 0.31
C GLY A 40 -7.19 16.87 1.31
N GLY A 41 -7.25 17.26 2.58
CA GLY A 41 -6.54 16.54 3.67
C GLY A 41 -6.95 15.07 3.78
N GLU A 42 -8.10 14.69 3.24
CA GLU A 42 -8.54 13.30 3.10
C GLU A 42 -8.35 12.74 1.67
N ALA A 43 -7.61 13.42 0.79
CA ALA A 43 -7.26 12.90 -0.52
C ALA A 43 -6.46 11.60 -0.32
N ARG A 44 -7.08 10.47 -0.71
CA ARG A 44 -6.73 9.07 -0.38
C ARG A 44 -7.44 8.45 0.81
N GLY A 45 -8.59 8.98 1.22
CA GLY A 45 -9.48 8.42 2.23
C GLY A 45 -10.13 7.09 1.82
N PHE A 46 -10.98 6.57 2.70
CA PHE A 46 -11.75 5.36 2.47
C PHE A 46 -13.06 5.70 1.76
N ASN A 47 -13.23 5.23 0.52
CA ASN A 47 -14.46 5.44 -0.24
C ASN A 47 -14.85 4.15 -0.98
N LYS A 48 -15.90 3.49 -0.48
CA LYS A 48 -16.39 2.23 -1.04
C LYS A 48 -17.12 2.43 -2.38
N ASP A 49 -17.82 3.54 -2.56
CA ASP A 49 -18.53 3.81 -3.81
C ASP A 49 -17.58 4.16 -4.95
N PHE A 50 -16.51 4.92 -4.67
CA PHE A 50 -15.40 5.09 -5.61
C PHE A 50 -14.79 3.74 -5.98
N SER A 51 -14.54 2.88 -4.98
CA SER A 51 -14.01 1.54 -5.20
C SER A 51 -14.90 0.70 -6.12
N ARG A 52 -16.22 0.77 -5.98
CA ARG A 52 -17.18 0.12 -6.90
C ARG A 52 -17.10 0.65 -8.32
N ARG A 53 -16.98 1.97 -8.49
CA ARG A 53 -16.82 2.57 -9.84
C ARG A 53 -15.51 2.14 -10.50
N VAL A 54 -14.42 2.04 -9.73
CA VAL A 54 -13.15 1.47 -10.21
C VAL A 54 -13.29 -0.01 -10.56
N GLY A 55 -14.00 -0.79 -9.74
CA GLY A 55 -14.32 -2.20 -10.01
C GLY A 55 -15.13 -2.37 -11.30
N ALA A 56 -16.13 -1.52 -11.54
CA ALA A 56 -16.94 -1.53 -12.76
C ALA A 56 -16.14 -1.24 -14.04
N ARG A 57 -14.98 -0.57 -13.94
CA ARG A 57 -14.03 -0.39 -15.05
C ARG A 57 -13.11 -1.60 -15.26
N GLY A 58 -13.20 -2.63 -14.41
CA GLY A 58 -12.31 -3.79 -14.45
C GLY A 58 -10.88 -3.47 -13.99
N TRP A 59 -10.70 -2.43 -13.17
CA TRP A 59 -9.39 -1.96 -12.72
C TRP A 59 -8.96 -2.50 -11.35
N ILE A 60 -9.85 -3.17 -10.61
CA ILE A 60 -9.53 -3.94 -9.41
C ILE A 60 -9.37 -5.41 -9.80
N GLY A 61 -8.29 -6.06 -9.35
CA GLY A 61 -7.96 -7.43 -9.72
C GLY A 61 -7.65 -7.60 -11.21
N MET A 62 -7.25 -6.51 -11.90
CA MET A 62 -7.07 -6.51 -13.35
C MET A 62 -6.02 -7.50 -13.84
N ALA A 63 -5.01 -7.83 -13.02
CA ALA A 63 -3.97 -8.81 -13.34
C ALA A 63 -4.31 -10.24 -12.85
N TRP A 64 -5.46 -10.42 -12.20
CA TRP A 64 -5.85 -11.69 -11.60
C TRP A 64 -6.49 -12.63 -12.63
N PRO A 65 -6.55 -13.95 -12.35
CA PRO A 65 -7.13 -14.93 -13.26
C PRO A 65 -8.60 -14.66 -13.59
N LYS A 66 -8.97 -14.85 -14.86
CA LYS A 66 -10.36 -14.68 -15.34
C LYS A 66 -11.34 -15.62 -14.65
N LYS A 67 -10.89 -16.80 -14.21
CA LYS A 67 -11.73 -17.77 -13.48
C LYS A 67 -12.32 -17.25 -12.17
N TYR A 68 -11.81 -16.13 -11.64
CA TYR A 68 -12.36 -15.45 -10.46
C TYR A 68 -12.98 -14.08 -10.79
N GLY A 69 -13.12 -13.74 -12.08
CA GLY A 69 -13.60 -12.43 -12.54
C GLY A 69 -12.49 -11.41 -12.83
N GLY A 70 -11.21 -11.79 -12.74
CA GLY A 70 -10.09 -10.90 -13.03
C GLY A 70 -9.90 -10.62 -14.52
N GLY A 71 -9.01 -9.67 -14.85
CA GLY A 71 -8.78 -9.24 -16.23
C GLY A 71 -7.66 -9.98 -16.98
N GLU A 72 -6.76 -10.68 -16.27
CA GLU A 72 -5.49 -11.22 -16.81
C GLU A 72 -4.67 -10.18 -17.61
N ARG A 73 -4.80 -8.91 -17.26
CA ARG A 73 -4.02 -7.80 -17.83
C ARG A 73 -2.59 -7.83 -17.28
N SER A 74 -1.69 -7.15 -17.97
CA SER A 74 -0.28 -7.09 -17.59
C SER A 74 -0.05 -6.32 -16.28
N TYR A 75 1.06 -6.61 -15.61
CA TYR A 75 1.50 -5.82 -14.44
C TYR A 75 1.82 -4.37 -14.81
N MET A 76 2.19 -4.12 -16.07
CA MET A 76 2.41 -2.77 -16.59
C MET A 76 1.10 -1.99 -16.72
N GLU A 77 0.01 -2.60 -17.18
CA GLU A 77 -1.31 -1.96 -17.18
C GLU A 77 -1.75 -1.63 -15.75
N ARG A 78 -1.55 -2.56 -14.80
CA ARG A 78 -1.80 -2.30 -13.37
C ARG A 78 -0.98 -1.17 -12.80
N TYR A 79 0.29 -1.06 -13.21
CA TYR A 79 1.15 0.05 -12.84
C TYR A 79 0.59 1.39 -13.28
N VAL A 80 0.17 1.51 -14.55
CA VAL A 80 -0.40 2.74 -15.11
C VAL A 80 -1.62 3.19 -14.34
N VAL A 81 -2.57 2.28 -14.08
CA VAL A 81 -3.78 2.58 -13.30
C VAL A 81 -3.41 3.07 -11.90
N THR A 82 -2.51 2.35 -11.22
CA THR A 82 -2.08 2.70 -9.85
C THR A 82 -1.39 4.05 -9.81
N GLU A 83 -0.52 4.33 -10.78
CA GLU A 83 0.24 5.58 -10.86
C GLU A 83 -0.69 6.78 -11.01
N GLU A 84 -1.64 6.73 -11.93
CA GLU A 84 -2.59 7.83 -12.14
C GLU A 84 -3.52 8.02 -10.94
N MET A 85 -4.05 6.94 -10.35
CA MET A 85 -4.84 7.02 -9.12
C MET A 85 -4.08 7.70 -7.98
N ARG A 86 -2.78 7.41 -7.85
CA ARG A 86 -1.91 8.05 -6.84
C ARG A 86 -1.60 9.51 -7.19
N ALA A 87 -1.32 9.79 -8.45
CA ALA A 87 -0.98 11.14 -8.92
C ALA A 87 -2.14 12.13 -8.74
N TYR A 88 -3.38 11.67 -8.89
CA TYR A 88 -4.60 12.46 -8.68
C TYR A 88 -5.10 12.43 -7.22
N GLY A 89 -4.49 11.66 -6.32
CA GLY A 89 -4.94 11.59 -4.92
C GLY A 89 -6.27 10.86 -4.73
N ALA A 90 -6.63 9.92 -5.62
CA ALA A 90 -7.90 9.21 -5.58
C ALA A 90 -8.10 8.40 -4.27
N PRO A 91 -9.34 8.29 -3.74
CA PRO A 91 -9.68 7.64 -2.48
C PRO A 91 -9.68 6.10 -2.59
N THR A 92 -8.49 5.53 -2.76
CA THR A 92 -8.31 4.10 -3.06
C THR A 92 -8.31 3.18 -1.85
N ARG A 93 -8.37 3.69 -0.60
CA ARG A 93 -8.21 2.85 0.61
C ARG A 93 -9.25 1.73 0.73
N GLY A 94 -10.44 1.91 0.15
CA GLY A 94 -11.49 0.90 0.16
C GLY A 94 -11.10 -0.41 -0.52
N HIS A 95 -10.31 -0.36 -1.60
CA HIS A 95 -9.93 -1.55 -2.38
C HIS A 95 -8.43 -1.82 -2.44
N PHE A 96 -7.57 -0.83 -2.21
CA PHE A 96 -6.14 -0.95 -2.53
C PHE A 96 -5.43 -2.08 -1.79
N THR A 97 -5.72 -2.26 -0.50
CA THR A 97 -5.14 -3.37 0.30
C THR A 97 -5.58 -4.73 -0.24
N ALA A 98 -6.86 -4.84 -0.61
CA ALA A 98 -7.46 -6.05 -1.15
C ALA A 98 -6.87 -6.40 -2.53
N ASP A 99 -6.79 -5.41 -3.44
CA ASP A 99 -6.22 -5.56 -4.79
C ASP A 99 -4.72 -5.91 -4.76
N ARG A 100 -3.95 -5.15 -3.98
CA ARG A 100 -2.49 -5.21 -4.03
C ARG A 100 -1.93 -6.43 -3.29
N GLN A 101 -2.54 -6.82 -2.18
CA GLN A 101 -1.93 -7.78 -1.26
C GLN A 101 -2.85 -8.93 -0.89
N SER A 102 -4.02 -8.65 -0.31
CA SER A 102 -4.85 -9.71 0.25
C SER A 102 -5.38 -10.66 -0.82
N GLY A 103 -5.80 -10.14 -1.98
CA GLY A 103 -6.26 -10.95 -3.11
C GLY A 103 -5.19 -11.90 -3.65
N PRO A 104 -3.97 -11.44 -3.98
CA PRO A 104 -2.86 -12.31 -4.36
C PRO A 104 -2.57 -13.43 -3.34
N VAL A 105 -2.61 -13.13 -2.03
CA VAL A 105 -2.48 -14.14 -0.96
C VAL A 105 -3.55 -15.21 -1.12
N LEU A 106 -4.82 -14.80 -1.22
CA LEU A 106 -5.96 -15.70 -1.33
C LEU A 106 -5.90 -16.53 -2.61
N ILE A 107 -5.59 -15.93 -3.76
CA ILE A 107 -5.44 -16.62 -5.04
C ILE A 107 -4.45 -17.77 -4.92
N ARG A 108 -3.33 -17.54 -4.23
CA ARG A 108 -2.25 -18.50 -4.13
C ARG A 108 -2.49 -19.57 -3.08
N TYR A 109 -3.01 -19.21 -1.92
CA TYR A 109 -2.96 -20.07 -0.72
C TYR A 109 -4.31 -20.40 -0.10
N ALA A 110 -5.39 -19.66 -0.40
CA ALA A 110 -6.69 -20.00 0.17
C ALA A 110 -7.26 -21.30 -0.41
N GLN A 111 -8.27 -21.86 0.24
CA GLN A 111 -9.06 -22.95 -0.33
C GLN A 111 -9.93 -22.44 -1.49
N GLU A 112 -10.23 -23.32 -2.46
CA GLU A 112 -10.92 -22.90 -3.69
C GLU A 112 -12.29 -22.28 -3.42
N HIS A 113 -13.07 -22.81 -2.47
CA HIS A 113 -14.39 -22.23 -2.14
C HIS A 113 -14.28 -20.83 -1.53
N ILE A 114 -13.21 -20.53 -0.78
CA ILE A 114 -12.91 -19.19 -0.26
C ILE A 114 -12.58 -18.24 -1.43
N LYS A 115 -11.76 -18.68 -2.39
CA LYS A 115 -11.41 -17.88 -3.58
C LYS A 115 -12.66 -17.51 -4.39
N GLN A 116 -13.50 -18.51 -4.68
CA GLN A 116 -14.74 -18.33 -5.45
C GLN A 116 -15.73 -17.38 -4.76
N LYS A 117 -15.78 -17.38 -3.42
CA LYS A 117 -16.66 -16.50 -2.65
C LYS A 117 -16.13 -15.07 -2.53
N ILE A 118 -14.83 -14.89 -2.32
CA ILE A 118 -14.27 -13.60 -1.89
C ILE A 118 -13.68 -12.79 -3.03
N LEU A 119 -12.95 -13.42 -3.96
CA LEU A 119 -12.25 -12.68 -5.01
C LEU A 119 -13.18 -11.86 -5.90
N PRO A 120 -14.37 -12.36 -6.33
CA PRO A 120 -15.31 -11.55 -7.09
C PRO A 120 -15.77 -10.29 -6.34
N GLY A 121 -15.99 -10.41 -5.02
CA GLY A 121 -16.38 -9.28 -4.18
C GLY A 121 -15.27 -8.24 -4.00
N ILE A 122 -13.99 -8.66 -4.03
CA ILE A 122 -12.87 -7.70 -4.08
C ILE A 122 -12.88 -6.97 -5.42
N ILE A 123 -13.00 -7.71 -6.53
CA ILE A 123 -12.96 -7.18 -7.90
C ILE A 123 -14.08 -6.16 -8.15
N SER A 124 -15.28 -6.41 -7.62
CA SER A 124 -16.38 -5.45 -7.73
C SER A 124 -16.20 -4.20 -6.85
N GLY A 125 -15.20 -4.16 -5.96
CA GLY A 125 -15.01 -3.11 -4.96
C GLY A 125 -15.94 -3.22 -3.75
N ASP A 126 -16.65 -4.35 -3.58
CA ASP A 126 -17.60 -4.58 -2.49
C ASP A 126 -16.98 -5.15 -1.21
N LEU A 127 -15.83 -5.81 -1.30
CA LEU A 127 -15.15 -6.36 -0.13
C LEU A 127 -13.84 -5.62 0.14
N THR A 128 -13.75 -5.10 1.36
CA THR A 128 -12.61 -4.30 1.81
C THR A 128 -11.75 -5.09 2.79
N PHE A 129 -10.45 -4.79 2.81
CA PHE A 129 -9.47 -5.55 3.58
C PHE A 129 -8.53 -4.65 4.38
N CYS A 130 -8.19 -5.10 5.59
CA CYS A 130 -7.04 -4.64 6.34
C CYS A 130 -6.05 -5.79 6.62
N ILE A 131 -4.93 -5.44 7.25
CA ILE A 131 -3.82 -6.38 7.51
C ILE A 131 -3.43 -6.30 8.98
N GLY A 132 -3.45 -7.45 9.67
CA GLY A 132 -3.14 -7.58 11.09
C GLY A 132 -1.78 -8.23 11.31
N LEU A 133 -0.70 -7.49 11.10
CA LEU A 133 0.67 -7.98 11.34
C LEU A 133 1.19 -7.56 12.72
N SER A 134 1.35 -6.24 12.91
CA SER A 134 2.01 -5.66 14.08
C SER A 134 1.22 -5.84 15.38
N GLU A 135 1.95 -5.95 16.47
CA GLU A 135 1.45 -6.04 17.85
C GLU A 135 2.12 -4.97 18.71
N PRO A 136 1.58 -4.63 19.89
CA PRO A 136 2.17 -3.59 20.76
C PRO A 136 3.67 -3.77 21.02
N ASN A 137 4.13 -5.03 21.13
CA ASN A 137 5.52 -5.38 21.39
C ASN A 137 6.25 -6.00 20.17
N SER A 138 5.65 -5.99 18.98
CA SER A 138 6.21 -6.61 17.77
C SER A 138 5.86 -5.81 16.51
N GLY A 139 6.81 -4.99 16.06
CA GLY A 139 6.74 -4.22 14.81
C GLY A 139 7.76 -4.72 13.79
N SER A 140 8.98 -4.19 13.86
CA SER A 140 10.09 -4.59 12.98
C SER A 140 10.46 -6.07 13.12
N ASP A 141 10.44 -6.61 14.35
CA ASP A 141 10.55 -8.04 14.58
C ASP A 141 9.15 -8.69 14.57
N VAL A 142 8.54 -8.72 13.39
CA VAL A 142 7.21 -9.32 13.17
C VAL A 142 7.18 -10.82 13.54
N PHE A 143 8.34 -11.47 13.57
CA PHE A 143 8.46 -12.88 13.95
C PHE A 143 8.30 -13.11 15.46
N ALA A 144 8.35 -12.06 16.28
CA ALA A 144 8.06 -12.11 17.72
C ALA A 144 6.55 -12.05 18.05
N ALA A 145 5.67 -11.99 17.04
CA ALA A 145 4.23 -11.94 17.23
C ALA A 145 3.70 -13.07 18.14
N SER A 146 2.77 -12.71 19.00
CA SER A 146 2.31 -13.49 20.16
C SER A 146 0.79 -13.69 20.18
N THR A 147 0.02 -12.94 19.39
CA THR A 147 -1.43 -13.18 19.21
C THR A 147 -1.63 -14.61 18.77
N ARG A 148 -2.35 -15.39 19.58
CA ARG A 148 -2.38 -16.84 19.49
C ARG A 148 -3.63 -17.32 18.78
N ALA A 149 -3.47 -18.31 17.92
CA ALA A 149 -4.53 -19.15 17.39
C ALA A 149 -4.40 -20.54 18.02
N THR A 150 -5.26 -20.86 18.98
CA THR A 150 -5.28 -22.16 19.67
C THR A 150 -6.26 -23.08 18.98
N LYS A 151 -5.80 -24.27 18.57
CA LYS A 151 -6.65 -25.28 17.93
C LYS A 151 -7.73 -25.76 18.91
N VAL A 152 -8.97 -25.80 18.45
CA VAL A 152 -10.14 -26.36 19.16
C VAL A 152 -10.93 -27.26 18.21
N ASP A 153 -12.02 -27.87 18.70
CA ASP A 153 -12.90 -28.64 17.83
C ASP A 153 -13.53 -27.73 16.75
N GLY A 154 -13.49 -28.18 15.51
CA GLY A 154 -14.00 -27.45 14.34
C GLY A 154 -13.25 -26.17 13.93
N GLY A 155 -12.19 -25.74 14.64
CA GLY A 155 -11.53 -24.48 14.31
C GLY A 155 -10.44 -24.01 15.29
N TRP A 156 -10.40 -22.70 15.51
CA TRP A 156 -9.36 -22.00 16.27
C TRP A 156 -9.98 -20.92 17.15
N LEU A 157 -9.49 -20.79 18.39
CA LEU A 157 -9.75 -19.63 19.23
C LEU A 157 -8.58 -18.66 19.17
N ILE A 158 -8.89 -17.41 18.83
CA ILE A 158 -7.91 -16.34 18.68
C ILE A 158 -7.92 -15.44 19.91
N ASN A 159 -6.74 -15.22 20.48
CA ASN A 159 -6.53 -14.36 21.64
C ASN A 159 -5.29 -13.49 21.48
N GLY A 160 -5.42 -12.19 21.73
CA GLY A 160 -4.33 -11.22 21.69
C GLY A 160 -4.72 -9.93 20.97
N THR A 161 -3.72 -9.18 20.51
CA THR A 161 -3.93 -7.81 20.02
C THR A 161 -3.06 -7.52 18.81
N LYS A 162 -3.68 -7.00 17.76
CA LYS A 162 -3.01 -6.32 16.65
C LYS A 162 -3.12 -4.81 16.83
N ILE A 163 -2.11 -4.08 16.38
CA ILE A 163 -2.05 -2.62 16.47
C ILE A 163 -1.57 -2.02 15.15
N TRP A 164 -1.86 -0.74 14.92
CA TRP A 164 -1.62 -0.03 13.66
C TRP A 164 -2.37 -0.63 12.47
N THR A 165 -3.49 -1.32 12.72
CA THR A 165 -4.29 -1.95 11.66
C THR A 165 -5.11 -0.88 10.94
N SER A 166 -4.62 -0.42 9.79
CA SER A 166 -5.28 0.65 9.02
C SER A 166 -6.69 0.25 8.55
N ASN A 167 -7.66 1.14 8.80
CA ASN A 167 -9.07 1.05 8.40
C ASN A 167 -9.80 -0.24 8.85
N ALA A 168 -9.39 -0.86 9.97
CA ALA A 168 -10.01 -2.08 10.48
C ALA A 168 -11.52 -1.92 10.76
N HIS A 169 -11.92 -0.75 11.29
CA HIS A 169 -13.31 -0.44 11.60
C HIS A 169 -14.22 -0.34 10.36
N GLU A 170 -13.65 -0.11 9.17
CA GLU A 170 -14.39 -0.07 7.90
C GLU A 170 -14.25 -1.36 7.08
N SER A 171 -13.27 -2.20 7.43
CA SER A 171 -12.88 -3.39 6.67
C SER A 171 -13.86 -4.55 6.85
N ASP A 172 -14.15 -5.27 5.77
CA ASP A 172 -14.95 -6.50 5.82
C ASP A 172 -14.12 -7.68 6.36
N TYR A 173 -12.85 -7.76 5.93
CA TYR A 173 -11.92 -8.83 6.30
C TYR A 173 -10.56 -8.29 6.76
N CYS A 174 -9.87 -9.09 7.58
CA CYS A 174 -8.47 -8.92 7.91
C CYS A 174 -7.70 -10.18 7.54
N ILE A 175 -6.54 -10.05 6.89
CA ILE A 175 -5.54 -11.13 6.90
C ILE A 175 -4.62 -10.90 8.08
N ALA A 176 -4.72 -11.78 9.09
CA ALA A 176 -3.98 -11.66 10.34
C ALA A 176 -2.87 -12.72 10.44
N LEU A 177 -1.70 -12.30 10.92
CA LEU A 177 -0.59 -13.21 11.22
C LEU A 177 -0.68 -13.66 12.68
N LEU A 178 -0.91 -14.95 12.92
CA LEU A 178 -1.20 -15.49 14.25
C LEU A 178 -0.21 -16.60 14.62
N ARG A 179 0.11 -16.70 15.91
CA ARG A 179 0.96 -17.73 16.51
C ARG A 179 0.15 -19.01 16.71
N THR A 180 0.48 -20.06 15.96
CA THR A 180 -0.17 -21.38 15.99
C THR A 180 0.67 -22.45 16.68
N SER A 181 1.99 -22.30 16.70
CA SER A 181 2.94 -23.16 17.43
C SER A 181 4.02 -22.31 18.10
N ALA A 182 4.71 -22.84 19.10
CA ALA A 182 5.84 -22.14 19.70
C ALA A 182 6.95 -21.90 18.66
N ALA A 183 7.64 -20.76 18.77
CA ALA A 183 8.89 -20.56 18.04
C ALA A 183 9.92 -21.60 18.52
N THR A 184 10.79 -22.07 17.62
CA THR A 184 11.92 -22.92 18.03
C THR A 184 13.18 -22.07 18.26
N PRO A 185 14.13 -22.52 19.09
CA PRO A 185 15.40 -21.81 19.29
C PRO A 185 16.16 -21.55 17.97
N GLU A 186 16.05 -22.48 17.02
CA GLU A 186 16.75 -22.46 15.73
C GLU A 186 16.00 -21.64 14.66
N ASN A 187 14.68 -21.48 14.82
CA ASN A 187 13.84 -20.79 13.84
C ASN A 187 12.71 -20.00 14.50
N ARG A 188 13.00 -18.73 14.81
CA ARG A 188 12.00 -17.79 15.36
C ARG A 188 10.81 -17.55 14.42
N ARG A 189 10.95 -17.83 13.12
CA ARG A 189 9.89 -17.67 12.12
C ARG A 189 8.90 -18.84 12.12
N HIS A 190 9.27 -19.97 12.72
CA HIS A 190 8.37 -21.11 12.87
C HIS A 190 7.22 -20.74 13.81
N GLY A 191 6.06 -21.37 13.60
CA GLY A 191 4.91 -21.22 14.47
C GLY A 191 3.96 -20.09 14.11
N LEU A 192 4.14 -19.43 12.97
CA LEU A 192 3.26 -18.36 12.49
C LEU A 192 2.44 -18.81 11.29
N SER A 193 1.15 -18.50 11.30
CA SER A 193 0.17 -18.82 10.26
C SER A 193 -0.61 -17.57 9.86
N GLN A 194 -1.11 -17.51 8.63
CA GLN A 194 -2.02 -16.46 8.20
C GLN A 194 -3.46 -16.95 8.30
N PHE A 195 -4.35 -16.09 8.80
CA PHE A 195 -5.78 -16.38 8.89
C PHE A 195 -6.57 -15.28 8.18
N LEU A 196 -7.61 -15.69 7.48
CA LEU A 196 -8.68 -14.82 7.03
C LEU A 196 -9.62 -14.58 8.21
N VAL A 197 -9.87 -13.32 8.57
CA VAL A 197 -10.72 -12.96 9.70
C VAL A 197 -11.87 -12.08 9.21
N PRO A 198 -13.12 -12.57 9.21
CA PRO A 198 -14.29 -11.75 8.92
C PRO A 198 -14.55 -10.80 10.09
N LEU A 199 -14.21 -9.52 9.97
CA LEU A 199 -14.20 -8.60 11.12
C LEU A 199 -15.61 -8.30 11.64
N LYS A 200 -16.59 -8.20 10.74
CA LYS A 200 -17.96 -7.77 11.06
C LYS A 200 -18.82 -8.88 11.67
N THR A 201 -18.50 -10.14 11.39
CA THR A 201 -19.34 -11.29 11.76
C THR A 201 -18.70 -12.19 12.82
N THR A 202 -17.40 -12.07 13.05
CA THR A 202 -16.70 -12.86 14.07
C THR A 202 -16.93 -12.24 15.45
N LYS A 203 -17.50 -13.01 16.36
CA LYS A 203 -17.66 -12.61 17.77
C LYS A 203 -16.31 -12.60 18.47
N GLY A 204 -16.18 -11.80 19.53
CA GLY A 204 -14.93 -11.71 20.30
C GLY A 204 -13.86 -10.80 19.67
N ILE A 205 -14.22 -9.97 18.69
CA ILE A 205 -13.34 -8.95 18.11
C ILE A 205 -13.81 -7.56 18.58
N ASP A 206 -12.89 -6.79 19.15
CA ASP A 206 -13.08 -5.39 19.52
C ASP A 206 -12.09 -4.51 18.73
N ILE A 207 -12.59 -3.46 18.07
CA ILE A 207 -11.80 -2.57 17.22
C ILE A 207 -11.84 -1.17 17.82
N ARG A 208 -10.67 -0.67 18.23
CA ARG A 208 -10.53 0.61 18.93
C ARG A 208 -9.77 1.62 18.09
N PRO A 209 -10.20 2.89 18.07
CA PRO A 209 -9.55 3.93 17.30
C PRO A 209 -8.17 4.29 17.85
N ILE A 210 -7.23 4.55 16.94
CA ILE A 210 -5.98 5.24 17.22
C ILE A 210 -5.96 6.49 16.34
N ILE A 211 -6.12 7.65 16.98
CA ILE A 211 -6.14 8.95 16.30
C ILE A 211 -4.70 9.37 15.99
N ASN A 212 -4.42 9.63 14.72
CA ASN A 212 -3.09 9.98 14.25
C ASN A 212 -2.81 11.50 14.37
N LEU A 213 -1.62 11.94 13.95
CA LEU A 213 -1.19 13.34 13.99
C LEU A 213 -2.04 14.28 13.11
N THR A 214 -2.79 13.75 12.13
CA THR A 214 -3.71 14.55 11.30
C THR A 214 -5.08 14.70 11.95
N GLY A 215 -5.31 14.06 13.10
CA GLY A 215 -6.63 13.98 13.75
C GLY A 215 -7.53 12.90 13.15
N SER A 216 -7.02 12.10 12.20
CA SER A 216 -7.82 11.10 11.49
C SER A 216 -7.81 9.75 12.22
N HIS A 217 -8.96 9.07 12.18
CA HIS A 217 -9.11 7.68 12.61
C HIS A 217 -8.73 6.73 11.46
N GLU A 218 -7.45 6.65 11.15
CA GLU A 218 -6.95 5.65 10.19
C GLU A 218 -6.57 4.35 10.89
N PHE A 219 -5.90 4.44 12.04
CA PHE A 219 -5.29 3.29 12.69
C PHE A 219 -6.21 2.70 13.75
N ASN A 220 -6.06 1.41 13.98
CA ASN A 220 -6.86 0.68 14.95
C ASN A 220 -5.99 -0.26 15.77
N GLU A 221 -6.36 -0.40 17.04
CA GLU A 221 -6.09 -1.60 17.82
C GLU A 221 -7.22 -2.60 17.54
N VAL A 222 -6.88 -3.86 17.28
CA VAL A 222 -7.83 -4.95 17.07
C VAL A 222 -7.55 -6.01 18.12
N VAL A 223 -8.45 -6.15 19.08
CA VAL A 223 -8.36 -7.08 20.20
C VAL A 223 -9.21 -8.31 19.90
N TYR A 224 -8.60 -9.48 20.06
CA TYR A 224 -9.26 -10.78 19.96
C TYR A 224 -9.39 -11.36 21.36
N ASN A 225 -10.62 -11.67 21.77
CA ASN A 225 -10.96 -12.30 23.04
C ASN A 225 -11.86 -13.51 22.75
N ASP A 226 -11.26 -14.70 22.76
CA ASP A 226 -11.89 -15.96 22.39
C ASP A 226 -12.64 -15.90 21.05
N ALA A 227 -12.07 -15.20 20.07
CA ALA A 227 -12.66 -15.09 18.74
C ALA A 227 -12.51 -16.42 17.99
N PHE A 228 -13.63 -17.05 17.63
CA PHE A 228 -13.62 -18.35 16.93
C PHE A 228 -13.49 -18.18 15.42
N LEU A 229 -12.57 -18.91 14.79
CA LEU A 229 -12.44 -19.03 13.35
C LEU A 229 -12.51 -20.51 12.92
N PRO A 230 -13.33 -20.87 11.92
CA PRO A 230 -13.36 -22.22 11.37
C PRO A 230 -12.03 -22.61 10.70
N ASP A 231 -11.82 -23.91 10.50
CA ASP A 231 -10.57 -24.43 9.92
C ASP A 231 -10.22 -23.94 8.52
N ASP A 232 -11.23 -23.68 7.70
CA ASP A 232 -11.05 -23.19 6.33
C ASP A 232 -10.63 -21.71 6.25
N HIS A 233 -10.54 -21.03 7.40
CA HIS A 233 -10.01 -19.66 7.51
C HIS A 233 -8.49 -19.62 7.70
N LEU A 234 -7.83 -20.75 7.95
CA LEU A 234 -6.38 -20.88 7.83
C LEU A 234 -6.00 -20.73 6.35
N ILE A 235 -5.13 -19.77 6.05
CA ILE A 235 -4.63 -19.53 4.70
C ILE A 235 -3.35 -20.35 4.49
N GLY A 236 -3.37 -21.20 3.47
CA GLY A 236 -2.27 -22.10 3.15
C GLY A 236 -2.04 -23.14 4.24
N GLU A 237 -0.79 -23.33 4.62
CA GLU A 237 -0.38 -24.33 5.60
C GLU A 237 -0.06 -23.71 6.96
N LYS A 238 -0.38 -24.46 8.02
CA LYS A 238 -0.04 -24.10 9.41
C LYS A 238 1.48 -23.93 9.55
N ASP A 239 1.88 -22.91 10.30
CA ASP A 239 3.28 -22.57 10.65
C ASP A 239 4.16 -22.14 9.46
N MET A 240 3.55 -21.87 8.30
CA MET A 240 4.23 -21.57 7.04
C MET A 240 4.09 -20.12 6.58
N ALA A 241 3.60 -19.22 7.42
CA ALA A 241 3.35 -17.82 7.04
C ALA A 241 4.61 -17.09 6.52
N TRP A 242 5.81 -17.44 7.01
CA TRP A 242 7.05 -16.80 6.54
C TRP A 242 7.36 -17.14 5.08
N ARG A 243 7.06 -18.36 4.63
CA ARG A 243 7.21 -18.75 3.21
C ARG A 243 6.18 -18.05 2.34
N GLN A 244 4.96 -17.90 2.86
CA GLN A 244 3.86 -17.27 2.15
C GLN A 244 4.09 -15.75 2.00
N ALA A 245 4.52 -15.06 3.07
CA ALA A 245 4.74 -13.61 3.09
C ALA A 245 5.92 -13.14 2.21
N THR A 246 6.97 -13.94 2.03
CA THR A 246 8.18 -13.50 1.28
C THR A 246 7.89 -13.29 -0.22
N ALA A 247 6.92 -14.02 -0.77
CA ALA A 247 6.53 -13.90 -2.18
C ALA A 247 5.78 -12.59 -2.50
N GLU A 248 5.24 -11.91 -1.47
CA GLU A 248 4.37 -10.75 -1.62
C GLU A 248 5.14 -9.42 -1.55
N LEU A 249 6.31 -9.43 -0.93
CA LEU A 249 7.06 -8.23 -0.60
C LEU A 249 7.59 -7.48 -1.84
N ALA A 250 7.88 -8.17 -2.94
CA ALA A 250 8.25 -7.51 -4.19
C ALA A 250 7.10 -6.66 -4.76
N TYR A 251 5.85 -7.15 -4.69
CA TYR A 251 4.66 -6.42 -5.15
C TYR A 251 4.33 -5.22 -4.27
N GLU A 252 4.61 -5.30 -2.98
CA GLU A 252 4.32 -4.23 -2.01
C GLU A 252 5.34 -3.09 -2.05
N ARG A 253 6.59 -3.35 -2.42
CA ARG A 253 7.71 -2.43 -2.11
C ARG A 253 8.19 -1.58 -3.28
N SER A 254 7.62 -1.73 -4.46
CA SER A 254 8.17 -1.14 -5.68
C SER A 254 7.20 -0.29 -6.50
N GLY A 255 5.91 -0.30 -6.16
CA GLY A 255 4.88 0.40 -6.94
C GLY A 255 4.90 1.93 -6.78
N PRO A 256 4.07 2.64 -7.57
CA PRO A 256 3.95 4.10 -7.53
C PRO A 256 3.63 4.67 -6.13
N GLU A 257 2.98 3.88 -5.28
CA GLU A 257 2.67 4.22 -3.89
C GLU A 257 3.88 4.40 -2.97
N ARG A 258 5.11 4.18 -3.45
CA ARG A 258 6.36 4.39 -2.69
C ARG A 258 7.05 5.72 -2.97
N TRP A 259 6.50 6.52 -3.87
CA TRP A 259 7.03 7.84 -4.21
C TRP A 259 5.98 8.90 -4.58
N LEU A 260 4.69 8.55 -4.54
CA LEU A 260 3.56 9.46 -4.84
C LEU A 260 2.66 9.77 -3.62
N GLU A 261 2.90 9.18 -2.45
CA GLU A 261 2.17 9.43 -1.21
C GLU A 261 2.29 10.88 -0.71
N THR A 262 3.31 11.67 -1.09
CA THR A 262 3.33 13.13 -0.80
C THR A 262 3.27 14.01 -2.05
N PHE A 263 2.99 13.45 -3.22
CA PHE A 263 3.03 14.17 -4.50
C PHE A 263 2.11 15.39 -4.58
N SER A 264 0.97 15.39 -3.87
CA SER A 264 0.04 16.53 -3.87
C SER A 264 0.70 17.84 -3.41
N VAL A 265 1.69 17.79 -2.51
CA VAL A 265 2.42 18.99 -2.08
C VAL A 265 3.24 19.62 -3.21
N LEU A 266 3.78 18.81 -4.11
CA LEU A 266 4.52 19.30 -5.28
C LEU A 266 3.57 19.88 -6.32
N ASN A 267 2.41 19.26 -6.54
CA ASN A 267 1.37 19.82 -7.41
C ASN A 267 0.87 21.18 -6.89
N ALA A 268 0.57 21.27 -5.60
CA ALA A 268 0.15 22.51 -4.96
C ALA A 268 1.24 23.59 -5.06
N PHE A 269 2.50 23.22 -4.85
CA PHE A 269 3.63 24.11 -5.02
C PHE A 269 3.74 24.65 -6.45
N MET A 270 3.66 23.79 -7.46
CA MET A 270 3.73 24.22 -8.87
C MET A 270 2.60 25.19 -9.24
N ARG A 271 1.39 25.02 -8.66
CA ARG A 271 0.26 25.94 -8.91
C ARG A 271 0.53 27.36 -8.38
N ILE A 272 1.11 27.48 -7.18
CA ILE A 272 1.40 28.79 -6.57
C ILE A 272 2.60 29.48 -7.22
N VAL A 273 3.60 28.72 -7.65
CA VAL A 273 4.78 29.24 -8.35
C VAL A 273 4.40 29.75 -9.75
N GLY A 274 3.50 29.04 -10.44
CA GLY A 274 3.12 29.38 -11.81
C GLY A 274 4.22 29.09 -12.83
N ARG A 275 4.16 29.76 -13.98
CA ARG A 275 5.00 29.45 -15.15
C ARG A 275 6.34 30.18 -15.21
N THR A 276 6.57 31.14 -14.31
CA THR A 276 7.76 32.01 -14.33
C THR A 276 8.43 32.05 -12.95
N PRO A 277 8.94 30.92 -12.44
CA PRO A 277 9.76 30.90 -11.23
C PRO A 277 11.06 31.70 -11.41
N ASP A 278 11.61 32.20 -10.30
CA ASP A 278 13.03 32.62 -10.27
C ASP A 278 13.98 31.41 -10.40
N ASP A 279 15.27 31.68 -10.64
CA ASP A 279 16.27 30.63 -10.87
C ASP A 279 16.38 29.62 -9.71
N ARG A 280 16.24 30.08 -8.46
CA ARG A 280 16.34 29.22 -7.26
C ARG A 280 15.17 28.25 -7.22
N VAL A 281 13.96 28.75 -7.45
CA VAL A 281 12.73 27.95 -7.47
C VAL A 281 12.75 26.99 -8.67
N ALA A 282 13.17 27.46 -9.84
CA ALA A 282 13.29 26.65 -11.05
C ALA A 282 14.27 25.48 -10.85
N GLU A 283 15.44 25.72 -10.27
CA GLU A 283 16.42 24.67 -9.94
C GLU A 283 15.84 23.67 -8.93
N GLY A 284 15.18 24.17 -7.88
CA GLY A 284 14.54 23.34 -6.86
C GLY A 284 13.47 22.41 -7.45
N ILE A 285 12.59 22.94 -8.31
CA ILE A 285 11.59 22.13 -9.03
C ILE A 285 12.29 21.09 -9.91
N GLY A 286 13.29 21.50 -10.69
CA GLY A 286 14.05 20.59 -11.54
C GLY A 286 14.67 19.43 -10.77
N ARG A 287 15.20 19.69 -9.57
CA ARG A 287 15.77 18.67 -8.68
C ARG A 287 14.74 17.65 -8.19
N GLU A 288 13.56 18.11 -7.77
CA GLU A 288 12.51 17.19 -7.31
C GLU A 288 11.90 16.38 -8.47
N ILE A 289 11.71 17.00 -9.64
CA ILE A 289 11.28 16.28 -10.85
C ILE A 289 12.32 15.24 -11.29
N ALA A 290 13.61 15.54 -11.21
CA ALA A 290 14.68 14.57 -11.52
C ALA A 290 14.68 13.38 -10.55
N ASN A 291 14.49 13.62 -9.25
CA ASN A 291 14.34 12.57 -8.23
C ASN A 291 13.14 11.66 -8.56
N MET A 292 11.97 12.26 -8.80
CA MET A 292 10.77 11.51 -9.15
C MET A 292 10.92 10.72 -10.45
N ALA A 293 11.47 11.32 -11.51
CA ALA A 293 11.68 10.64 -12.79
C ALA A 293 12.60 9.42 -12.63
N THR A 294 13.59 9.51 -11.75
CA THR A 294 14.47 8.39 -11.41
C THR A 294 13.70 7.28 -10.69
N LEU A 295 12.96 7.62 -9.62
CA LEU A 295 12.15 6.66 -8.85
C LEU A 295 11.10 5.98 -9.73
N ARG A 296 10.41 6.74 -10.58
CA ARG A 296 9.45 6.26 -11.56
C ARG A 296 10.07 5.23 -12.50
N ARG A 297 11.26 5.50 -13.05
CA ARG A 297 11.96 4.56 -13.95
C ARG A 297 12.37 3.27 -13.24
N MET A 298 12.88 3.37 -12.00
CA MET A 298 13.22 2.19 -11.21
C MET A 298 11.97 1.36 -10.87
N SER A 299 10.87 2.04 -10.56
CA SER A 299 9.57 1.44 -10.25
C SER A 299 8.94 0.75 -11.48
N LEU A 300 8.98 1.38 -12.66
CA LEU A 300 8.59 0.78 -13.94
C LEU A 300 9.45 -0.43 -14.31
N SER A 301 10.75 -0.35 -14.07
CA SER A 301 11.68 -1.46 -14.28
C SER A 301 11.26 -2.70 -13.51
N ILE A 302 10.92 -2.54 -12.22
CA ILE A 302 10.44 -3.64 -11.38
C ILE A 302 9.13 -4.22 -11.91
N ALA A 303 8.19 -3.39 -12.36
CA ALA A 303 6.95 -3.87 -12.98
C ALA A 303 7.22 -4.71 -14.24
N GLY A 304 8.18 -4.29 -15.08
CA GLY A 304 8.64 -5.05 -16.24
C GLY A 304 9.31 -6.38 -15.85
N MET A 305 10.13 -6.39 -14.81
CA MET A 305 10.78 -7.60 -14.30
C MET A 305 9.74 -8.60 -13.75
N LEU A 306 8.74 -8.14 -13.01
CA LEU A 306 7.63 -8.96 -12.53
C LEU A 306 6.81 -9.54 -13.71
N GLN A 307 6.56 -8.74 -14.74
CA GLN A 307 5.92 -9.20 -15.98
C GLN A 307 6.72 -10.31 -16.69
N ALA A 308 8.05 -10.24 -16.62
CA ALA A 308 8.95 -11.28 -17.13
C ALA A 308 9.10 -12.49 -16.18
N GLY A 309 8.34 -12.55 -15.07
CA GLY A 309 8.38 -13.66 -14.11
C GLY A 309 9.58 -13.63 -13.15
N LYS A 310 10.32 -12.52 -13.08
CA LYS A 310 11.44 -12.35 -12.12
C LYS A 310 10.91 -12.00 -10.73
N LEU A 311 11.75 -12.18 -9.70
CA LEU A 311 11.47 -11.80 -8.31
C LEU A 311 12.46 -10.73 -7.81
N PRO A 312 12.27 -9.44 -8.17
CA PRO A 312 13.21 -8.35 -7.90
C PRO A 312 13.11 -7.85 -6.44
N ASN A 313 13.38 -8.71 -5.47
CA ASN A 313 13.22 -8.40 -4.04
C ASN A 313 14.19 -7.32 -3.55
N ASP A 314 15.44 -7.37 -4.01
CA ASP A 314 16.48 -6.44 -3.59
C ASP A 314 16.29 -5.07 -4.25
N GLU A 315 16.00 -5.05 -5.56
CA GLU A 315 15.63 -3.83 -6.30
C GLU A 315 14.41 -3.16 -5.68
N SER A 316 13.40 -3.94 -5.28
CA SER A 316 12.22 -3.42 -4.60
C SER A 316 12.55 -2.82 -3.23
N ALA A 317 13.50 -3.39 -2.49
CA ALA A 317 13.95 -2.80 -1.22
C ALA A 317 14.66 -1.45 -1.44
N ILE A 318 15.47 -1.33 -2.51
CA ILE A 318 16.14 -0.08 -2.89
C ILE A 318 15.11 1.00 -3.27
N VAL A 319 14.15 0.66 -4.14
CA VAL A 319 13.10 1.62 -4.54
C VAL A 319 12.30 2.08 -3.34
N LYS A 320 11.98 1.19 -2.40
CA LYS A 320 11.29 1.59 -1.17
C LYS A 320 12.13 2.50 -0.28
N ASP A 321 13.41 2.19 -0.06
CA ASP A 321 14.28 3.06 0.77
C ASP A 321 14.40 4.43 0.13
N LEU A 322 14.78 4.52 -1.15
CA LEU A 322 14.93 5.80 -1.85
C LEU A 322 13.61 6.59 -1.93
N GLY A 323 12.52 5.92 -2.30
CA GLY A 323 11.21 6.53 -2.46
C GLY A 323 10.68 7.11 -1.15
N THR A 324 10.69 6.33 -0.07
CA THR A 324 10.18 6.80 1.22
C THR A 324 11.05 7.90 1.84
N ASN A 325 12.37 7.90 1.60
CA ASN A 325 13.23 9.04 1.98
C ASN A 325 12.89 10.31 1.17
N PHE A 326 12.60 10.18 -0.13
CA PHE A 326 12.13 11.28 -0.96
C PHE A 326 10.79 11.82 -0.44
N GLU A 327 9.80 10.95 -0.21
CA GLU A 327 8.46 11.36 0.21
C GLU A 327 8.45 12.03 1.58
N GLN A 328 9.24 11.51 2.53
CA GLN A 328 9.34 12.13 3.85
C GLN A 328 10.00 13.51 3.79
N ALA A 329 10.96 13.71 2.90
CA ALA A 329 11.68 14.98 2.76
C ALA A 329 10.90 16.02 1.94
N LEU A 330 10.08 15.58 0.99
CA LEU A 330 9.44 16.44 -0.02
C LEU A 330 8.66 17.63 0.57
N PRO A 331 7.79 17.46 1.59
CA PRO A 331 7.04 18.59 2.15
C PRO A 331 7.96 19.69 2.70
N ASN A 332 9.01 19.32 3.43
CA ASN A 332 9.96 20.29 3.96
C ASN A 332 10.81 20.95 2.86
N ARG A 333 11.21 20.22 1.83
CA ARG A 333 11.93 20.80 0.68
C ARG A 333 11.07 21.81 -0.06
N VAL A 334 9.81 21.47 -0.32
CA VAL A 334 8.83 22.36 -0.92
C VAL A 334 8.62 23.60 -0.05
N ARG A 335 8.49 23.46 1.27
CA ARG A 335 8.38 24.59 2.21
C ARG A 335 9.56 25.57 2.10
N LEU A 336 10.79 25.09 1.94
CA LEU A 336 12.00 25.93 1.84
C LEU A 336 12.14 26.62 0.47
N LEU A 337 11.50 26.06 -0.56
CA LEU A 337 11.44 26.64 -1.90
C LEU A 337 10.25 27.59 -2.06
N ALA A 338 9.20 27.42 -1.25
CA ALA A 338 8.01 28.25 -1.29
C ALA A 338 8.36 29.75 -1.22
N PRO A 339 7.81 30.58 -2.11
CA PRO A 339 8.06 32.02 -2.07
C PRO A 339 7.57 32.59 -0.74
N SER A 340 8.33 33.52 -0.15
CA SER A 340 7.97 34.20 1.11
C SER A 340 6.63 34.97 1.04
N ALA A 341 6.12 35.19 -0.17
CA ALA A 341 4.81 35.72 -0.48
C ALA A 341 4.09 34.77 -1.45
N ALA A 342 3.66 33.60 -0.99
CA ALA A 342 2.67 32.82 -1.72
C ALA A 342 1.41 33.68 -1.83
N SER A 343 1.12 34.20 -3.03
CA SER A 343 0.04 35.16 -3.23
C SER A 343 -1.31 34.49 -2.90
N PRO A 344 -2.12 35.05 -1.96
CA PRO A 344 -3.40 34.48 -1.55
C PRO A 344 -4.45 34.39 -2.69
N GLU A 345 -4.19 35.03 -3.82
CA GLU A 345 -5.19 35.30 -4.87
C GLU A 345 -5.46 34.15 -5.86
N ARG A 346 -4.92 32.94 -5.61
CA ARG A 346 -5.22 31.74 -6.44
C ARG A 346 -5.85 30.62 -5.62
N ALA A 347 -6.81 30.97 -4.77
CA ALA A 347 -7.58 30.02 -3.97
C ALA A 347 -8.73 29.43 -4.79
N ASN A 348 -8.57 28.19 -5.26
CA ASN A 348 -9.70 27.27 -5.37
C ASN A 348 -9.54 26.21 -4.25
N ASP A 349 -10.50 26.25 -3.33
CA ASP A 349 -10.93 25.29 -2.29
C ASP A 349 -9.95 24.57 -1.34
N VAL A 350 -8.64 24.55 -1.56
CA VAL A 350 -7.66 24.16 -0.52
C VAL A 350 -6.40 24.99 -0.68
N SER A 351 -5.96 25.68 0.38
CA SER A 351 -4.74 26.48 0.30
C SER A 351 -3.51 25.57 0.20
N PHE A 352 -2.46 26.03 -0.50
CA PHE A 352 -1.16 25.33 -0.51
C PHE A 352 -0.67 25.01 0.91
N GLU A 353 -0.94 25.89 1.87
CA GLU A 353 -0.60 25.71 3.28
C GLU A 353 -1.31 24.51 3.92
N ASP A 354 -2.59 24.26 3.59
CA ASP A 354 -3.32 23.11 4.11
C ASP A 354 -2.76 21.80 3.55
N VAL A 355 -2.47 21.76 2.24
CA VAL A 355 -1.83 20.61 1.60
C VAL A 355 -0.45 20.36 2.21
N LEU A 356 0.35 21.41 2.40
CA LEU A 356 1.67 21.34 2.99
C LEU A 356 1.61 20.86 4.45
N LYS A 357 0.69 21.41 5.24
CA LYS A 357 0.47 21.02 6.64
C LYS A 357 0.10 19.55 6.74
N PHE A 358 -0.90 19.10 5.98
CA PHE A 358 -1.32 17.69 5.98
C PHE A 358 -0.16 16.76 5.59
N ASN A 359 0.53 17.05 4.48
CA ASN A 359 1.65 16.23 4.01
C ASN A 359 2.83 16.24 5.00
N THR A 360 3.06 17.34 5.71
CA THR A 360 4.07 17.41 6.79
C THR A 360 3.73 16.48 7.95
N LEU A 361 2.44 16.37 8.31
CA LEU A 361 1.99 15.51 9.41
C LEU A 361 2.06 14.02 9.07
N ILE A 362 1.83 13.63 7.80
CA ILE A 362 1.91 12.22 7.37
C ILE A 362 3.33 11.79 6.96
N ALA A 363 4.22 12.70 6.58
CA ALA A 363 5.56 12.36 6.10
C ALA A 363 6.36 11.41 7.02
N PRO A 364 6.35 11.55 8.36
CA PRO A 364 7.12 10.68 9.24
C PRO A 364 6.74 9.19 9.16
N LYS A 365 5.48 8.84 8.88
CA LYS A 365 5.06 7.43 8.83
C LYS A 365 5.63 6.68 7.61
N LEU A 366 6.01 7.39 6.56
CA LEU A 366 6.35 6.78 5.25
C LEU A 366 7.62 5.93 5.31
N THR A 367 8.59 6.31 6.14
CA THR A 367 9.84 5.55 6.34
C THR A 367 9.73 4.46 7.41
N ILE A 368 8.56 4.30 8.02
CA ILE A 368 8.25 3.31 9.06
C ILE A 368 7.32 2.23 8.51
N GLN A 369 6.24 2.63 7.82
CA GLN A 369 5.20 1.73 7.32
C GLN A 369 5.75 0.73 6.28
N GLY A 370 5.23 -0.50 6.30
CA GLY A 370 5.68 -1.58 5.41
C GLY A 370 7.15 -2.00 5.60
N GLY A 371 7.74 -1.70 6.76
CA GLY A 371 9.13 -2.00 7.13
C GLY A 371 10.03 -0.76 7.15
N THR A 372 10.79 -0.59 8.24
CA THR A 372 11.63 0.60 8.44
C THR A 372 12.83 0.63 7.50
N ARG A 373 13.41 1.83 7.31
CA ARG A 373 14.64 2.00 6.51
C ARG A 373 15.80 1.14 7.01
N GLU A 374 15.94 0.97 8.32
CA GLU A 374 16.99 0.14 8.92
C GLU A 374 16.82 -1.32 8.52
N VAL A 375 15.59 -1.84 8.54
CA VAL A 375 15.28 -3.20 8.07
C VAL A 375 15.53 -3.33 6.57
N LEU A 376 15.11 -2.35 5.76
CA LEU A 376 15.33 -2.34 4.32
C LEU A 376 16.82 -2.32 3.97
N ARG A 377 17.61 -1.46 4.61
CA ARG A 377 19.07 -1.41 4.44
C ARG A 377 19.75 -2.71 4.85
N GLY A 378 19.25 -3.39 5.87
CA GLY A 378 19.67 -4.74 6.20
C GLY A 378 19.37 -5.78 5.11
N ILE A 379 18.23 -5.66 4.40
CA ILE A 379 17.92 -6.49 3.23
C ILE A 379 18.89 -6.19 2.09
N ILE A 380 19.08 -4.90 1.77
CA ILE A 380 19.98 -4.45 0.70
C ILE A 380 21.43 -4.92 0.97
N ALA A 381 21.91 -4.79 2.21
CA ALA A 381 23.25 -5.26 2.59
C ALA A 381 23.40 -6.78 2.40
N ARG A 382 22.39 -7.58 2.76
CA ARG A 382 22.38 -9.03 2.49
C ARG A 382 22.35 -9.35 1.00
N GLY A 383 21.62 -8.58 0.20
CA GLY A 383 21.63 -8.69 -1.27
C GLY A 383 23.01 -8.44 -1.88
N LEU A 384 23.82 -7.59 -1.24
CA LEU A 384 25.24 -7.36 -1.57
C LEU A 384 26.20 -8.45 -1.04
N GLY A 385 25.67 -9.49 -0.40
CA GLY A 385 26.46 -10.56 0.19
C GLY A 385 27.11 -10.24 1.55
N LEU A 386 26.74 -9.12 2.18
CA LEU A 386 27.20 -8.78 3.53
C LEU A 386 26.39 -9.59 4.55
N ARG A 387 27.08 -10.12 5.58
CA ARG A 387 26.46 -10.91 6.66
C ARG A 387 26.28 -10.09 7.93
#